data_AF-W5YVJ6-F1
#
_entry.id   AF-W5YVJ6-F1
#
_cell.length_a   1.000
_cell.length_b   1.000
_cell.length_c   1.000
_cell.angle_alpha   90.00
_cell.angle_beta   90.00
_cell.angle_gamma   90.00
#
_symmetry.space_group_name_H-M   'P 1'
#
loop_
_entity.id
_entity.type
_entity.pdbx_description
1 polymer ?
#
loop_
_entity_poly.entity_id
_entity_poly.type
_entity_poly.pdbx_seq_one_letter_code
_entity_poly.pdbx_strand_id
1 'polypeptide(L)'
;MNEDLADLWKWFVEFKRKEAIISEYLLVYPRYFDKRSRDQQVKHRTMQAAWRDACKTAGYGGMYHLRDLRKKGLTEEFLSQGENDKGGHETQAMRNHYRLIKPPKRARTTIRFEREQKLSE
;
A
#
# COMPACT_ATOMS: atom_id res chain seq x y z
N MET A 1 0.32 -41.06 8.72
CA MET A 1 0.10 -39.65 9.12
C MET A 1 -1.12 -39.67 10.04
N ASN A 2 -1.06 -39.10 11.23
CA ASN A 2 -2.09 -39.32 12.25
C ASN A 2 -3.34 -38.45 11.94
N GLU A 3 -4.39 -39.07 11.40
CA GLU A 3 -5.60 -38.38 10.92
C GLU A 3 -6.30 -37.59 12.03
N ASP A 4 -6.37 -38.17 13.23
CA ASP A 4 -6.92 -37.51 14.43
C ASP A 4 -6.19 -36.21 14.79
N LEU A 5 -4.86 -36.18 14.60
CA LEU A 5 -4.05 -34.99 14.86
C LEU A 5 -4.30 -33.90 13.82
N ALA A 6 -4.52 -34.30 12.55
CA ALA A 6 -4.82 -33.38 11.47
C ALA A 6 -6.23 -32.76 11.62
N ASP A 7 -7.21 -33.54 12.07
CA ASP A 7 -8.57 -33.07 12.31
C ASP A 7 -8.65 -32.16 13.54
N LEU A 8 -7.94 -32.48 14.62
CA LEU A 8 -7.81 -31.58 15.77
C LEU A 8 -7.16 -30.25 15.36
N TRP A 9 -6.14 -30.29 14.52
CA TRP A 9 -5.46 -29.08 14.02
C TRP A 9 -6.39 -28.22 13.15
N LYS A 10 -7.13 -28.83 12.22
CA LYS A 10 -8.13 -28.12 11.40
C LYS A 10 -9.21 -27.48 12.27
N TRP A 11 -9.79 -28.24 13.19
CA TRP A 11 -10.77 -27.72 14.15
C TRP A 11 -10.22 -26.53 14.94
N PHE A 12 -8.97 -26.62 15.41
CA PHE A 12 -8.34 -25.55 16.18
C PHE A 12 -8.12 -24.27 15.36
N VAL A 13 -7.71 -24.39 14.10
CA VAL A 13 -7.57 -23.25 13.18
C VAL A 13 -8.93 -22.62 12.89
N GLU A 14 -9.95 -23.43 12.60
CA GLU A 14 -11.31 -22.96 12.34
C GLU A 14 -11.95 -22.30 13.58
N PHE A 15 -11.74 -22.88 14.76
CA PHE A 15 -12.17 -22.31 16.04
C PHE A 15 -11.56 -20.93 16.25
N LYS A 16 -10.24 -20.78 16.08
CA LYS A 16 -9.58 -19.47 16.21
C LYS A 16 -10.06 -18.45 15.20
N ARG A 17 -10.39 -18.88 13.98
CA ARG A 17 -10.96 -18.03 12.93
C ARG A 17 -12.36 -17.56 13.31
N LYS A 18 -13.22 -18.46 13.79
CA LYS A 18 -14.58 -18.18 14.26
C LYS A 18 -14.59 -17.21 15.45
N GLU A 19 -13.70 -17.41 16.39
CA GLU A 19 -13.57 -16.57 17.59
C GLU A 19 -12.73 -15.30 17.34
N ALA A 20 -12.30 -15.04 16.09
CA ALA A 20 -11.42 -13.94 15.69
C ALA A 20 -10.16 -13.80 16.57
N ILE A 21 -9.67 -14.90 17.14
CA ILE A 21 -8.47 -14.95 17.98
C ILE A 21 -7.22 -14.69 17.12
N ILE A 22 -7.26 -15.12 15.86
CA ILE A 22 -6.24 -14.84 14.85
C ILE A 22 -6.91 -14.04 13.74
N SER A 23 -6.36 -12.87 13.42
CA SER A 23 -6.81 -12.15 12.24
C SER A 23 -6.35 -12.88 10.97
N GLU A 24 -7.25 -12.98 9.99
CA GLU A 24 -6.93 -13.48 8.65
C GLU A 24 -6.02 -12.52 7.86
N TYR A 25 -5.87 -11.28 8.34
CA TYR A 25 -5.09 -10.26 7.68
C TYR A 25 -3.70 -10.14 8.30
N LEU A 26 -2.68 -10.09 7.43
CA LEU A 26 -1.30 -9.83 7.85
C LEU A 26 -1.15 -8.47 8.55
N LEU A 27 -1.95 -7.48 8.11
CA LEU A 27 -1.95 -6.13 8.66
C LEU A 27 -3.34 -5.79 9.21
N VAL A 28 -3.39 -5.51 10.51
CA VAL A 28 -4.58 -5.10 11.26
C VAL A 28 -4.41 -3.73 11.90
N TYR A 29 -5.52 -3.09 12.29
CA TYR A 29 -5.46 -1.80 12.96
C TYR A 29 -4.76 -1.92 14.34
N PRO A 30 -4.01 -0.88 14.76
CA PRO A 30 -3.35 -0.86 16.06
C PRO A 30 -4.33 -1.05 17.22
N ARG A 31 -3.85 -1.61 18.34
CA ARG A 31 -4.69 -1.91 19.52
C ARG A 31 -5.40 -0.69 20.13
N TYR A 32 -4.90 0.52 19.92
CA TYR A 32 -5.55 1.74 20.43
C TYR A 32 -6.76 2.18 19.57
N PHE A 33 -6.99 1.57 18.41
CA PHE A 33 -8.23 1.74 17.66
C PHE A 33 -9.39 0.99 18.34
N ASP A 34 -10.61 1.41 17.98
CA ASP A 34 -11.86 0.78 18.44
C ASP A 34 -11.82 -0.74 18.23
N LYS A 35 -12.37 -1.49 19.18
CA LYS A 35 -12.36 -2.96 19.20
C LYS A 35 -12.91 -3.53 17.90
N ARG A 36 -13.95 -2.90 17.33
CA ARG A 36 -14.57 -3.28 16.05
C ARG A 36 -13.66 -3.13 14.83
N SER A 37 -12.62 -2.31 14.92
CA SER A 37 -11.67 -2.07 13.83
C SER A 37 -10.50 -3.03 13.84
N ARG A 38 -10.20 -3.70 14.96
CA ARG A 38 -9.00 -4.54 15.13
C ARG A 38 -9.04 -5.80 14.27
N ASP A 39 -10.22 -6.34 14.05
CA ASP A 39 -10.41 -7.56 13.27
C ASP A 39 -10.57 -7.27 11.77
N GLN A 40 -10.56 -5.98 11.39
CA GLN A 40 -10.70 -5.54 10.00
C GLN A 40 -9.34 -5.37 9.34
N GLN A 41 -9.31 -5.63 8.04
CA GLN A 41 -8.16 -5.32 7.20
C GLN A 41 -7.84 -3.82 7.26
N VAL A 42 -6.55 -3.49 7.43
CA VAL A 42 -6.12 -2.09 7.35
C VAL A 42 -6.44 -1.51 5.98
N LYS A 43 -7.16 -0.39 5.97
CA LYS A 43 -7.51 0.31 4.73
C LYS A 43 -6.29 1.03 4.15
N HIS A 44 -6.22 1.12 2.83
CA HIS A 44 -5.17 1.86 2.10
C HIS A 44 -4.93 3.27 2.65
N ARG A 45 -6.00 4.00 3.02
CA ARG A 45 -5.89 5.35 3.60
C ARG A 45 -5.03 5.41 4.87
N THR A 46 -5.13 4.38 5.72
CA THR A 46 -4.41 4.29 7.00
C THR A 46 -2.94 4.02 6.75
N MET A 47 -2.64 3.06 5.86
CA MET A 47 -1.25 2.79 5.44
C MET A 47 -0.61 4.01 4.77
N GLN A 48 -1.36 4.71 3.92
CA GLN A 48 -0.90 5.92 3.24
C GLN A 48 -0.61 7.06 4.23
N ALA A 49 -1.37 7.17 5.33
CA ALA A 49 -1.12 8.15 6.37
C ALA A 49 0.16 7.84 7.14
N ALA A 50 0.33 6.58 7.58
CA ALA A 50 1.55 6.11 8.24
C ALA A 50 2.79 6.30 7.35
N TRP A 51 2.68 5.99 6.06
CA TRP A 51 3.75 6.21 5.09
C TRP A 51 4.15 7.68 4.97
N ARG A 52 3.17 8.60 4.90
CA ARG A 52 3.47 10.04 4.83
C ARG A 52 4.17 10.54 6.06
N ASP A 53 3.79 10.02 7.23
CA ASP A 53 4.42 10.39 8.49
C ASP A 53 5.90 9.94 8.50
N ALA A 54 6.16 8.69 8.09
CA ALA A 54 7.51 8.19 7.91
C ALA A 54 8.32 9.03 6.90
N CYS A 55 7.73 9.45 5.78
CA CYS A 55 8.40 10.34 4.81
C CYS A 55 8.77 11.69 5.42
N LYS A 56 7.91 12.27 6.27
CA LYS A 56 8.21 13.52 6.99
C LYS A 56 9.38 13.33 7.94
N THR A 57 9.34 12.28 8.76
CA THR A 57 10.40 11.95 9.73
C THR A 57 11.74 11.69 9.05
N ALA A 58 11.73 11.07 7.87
CA ALA A 58 12.93 10.84 7.05
C ALA A 58 13.42 12.06 6.26
N GLY A 59 12.79 13.25 6.41
CA GLY A 59 13.20 14.48 5.73
C GLY A 59 12.69 14.65 4.30
N TYR A 60 11.88 13.71 3.78
CA TYR A 60 11.28 13.80 2.43
C TYR A 60 9.96 14.58 2.39
N GLY A 61 9.44 14.99 3.56
CA GLY A 61 8.18 15.73 3.67
C GLY A 61 6.98 14.95 3.12
N GLY A 62 6.02 15.65 2.52
CA GLY A 62 4.79 15.06 1.96
C GLY A 62 4.88 14.68 0.48
N MET A 63 6.08 14.58 -0.10
CA MET A 63 6.26 14.45 -1.55
C MET A 63 5.90 13.06 -2.10
N TYR A 64 6.08 12.01 -1.29
CA TYR A 64 5.92 10.62 -1.73
C TYR A 64 4.65 9.97 -1.19
N HIS A 65 4.08 9.10 -2.00
CA HIS A 65 2.93 8.27 -1.68
C HIS A 65 3.32 6.79 -1.59
N LEU A 66 2.45 5.99 -0.97
CA LEU A 66 2.70 4.57 -0.79
C LEU A 66 2.88 3.85 -2.15
N ARG A 67 2.11 4.25 -3.17
CA ARG A 67 2.26 3.74 -4.55
C ARG A 67 3.63 4.01 -5.18
N ASP A 68 4.35 5.03 -4.71
CA ASP A 68 5.66 5.38 -5.27
C ASP A 68 6.73 4.35 -4.86
N LEU A 69 6.52 3.62 -3.75
CA LEU A 69 7.36 2.47 -3.38
C LEU A 69 7.38 1.39 -4.45
N ARG A 70 6.22 1.06 -5.01
CA ARG A 70 6.11 0.04 -6.07
C ARG A 70 6.95 0.44 -7.29
N LYS A 71 6.88 1.72 -7.68
CA LYS A 71 7.69 2.24 -8.80
C LYS A 71 9.18 2.18 -8.48
N LYS A 72 9.57 2.58 -7.27
CA LYS A 72 10.97 2.53 -6.82
C LYS A 72 11.52 1.10 -6.85
N GLY A 73 10.84 0.16 -6.19
CA GLY A 73 11.28 -1.24 -6.12
C GLY A 73 11.42 -1.88 -7.49
N LEU A 74 10.41 -1.73 -8.36
CA LEU A 74 10.47 -2.28 -9.72
C LEU A 74 11.55 -1.62 -10.60
N THR A 75 11.87 -0.36 -10.35
CA THR A 75 12.98 0.32 -11.04
C THR A 75 14.31 -0.20 -10.55
N GLU A 76 14.51 -0.35 -9.23
CA GLU A 76 15.76 -0.88 -8.64
C GLU A 76 16.02 -2.32 -9.06
N GLU A 77 14.97 -3.15 -9.12
CA GLU A 77 15.07 -4.51 -9.63
C GLU A 77 15.43 -4.54 -11.11
N PHE A 78 14.82 -3.68 -11.93
CA PHE A 78 15.17 -3.58 -13.35
C PHE A 78 16.63 -3.15 -13.54
N LEU A 79 17.12 -2.19 -12.75
CA LEU A 79 18.51 -1.72 -12.83
C LEU A 79 19.52 -2.77 -12.35
N SER A 80 19.15 -3.64 -11.40
CA SER A 80 20.05 -4.65 -10.83
C SER A 80 20.03 -5.98 -11.57
N GLN A 81 18.85 -6.43 -12.03
CA GLN A 81 18.63 -7.78 -12.57
C GLN A 81 18.21 -7.76 -14.05
N GLY A 82 17.94 -6.59 -14.64
CA GLY A 82 17.41 -6.47 -15.99
C GLY A 82 15.91 -6.80 -16.07
N GLU A 83 15.48 -7.33 -17.21
CA GLU A 83 14.08 -7.69 -17.45
C GLU A 83 13.62 -8.83 -16.52
N ASN A 84 12.54 -8.59 -15.77
CA ASN A 84 11.92 -9.58 -14.89
C ASN A 84 10.39 -9.39 -14.84
N ASP A 85 9.70 -10.40 -14.31
CA ASP A 85 8.22 -10.44 -14.25
C ASP A 85 7.65 -10.18 -12.84
N LYS A 86 8.46 -9.70 -11.89
CA LYS A 86 8.03 -9.46 -10.50
C LYS A 86 6.97 -8.37 -10.37
N GLY A 87 6.83 -7.54 -11.41
CA GLY A 87 5.75 -6.56 -11.51
C GLY A 87 4.37 -7.16 -11.76
N GLY A 88 4.26 -8.39 -12.27
CA GLY A 88 2.98 -8.98 -12.67
C GLY A 88 2.26 -8.10 -13.71
N HIS A 89 3.01 -7.59 -14.69
CA HIS A 89 2.48 -6.69 -15.72
C HIS A 89 2.32 -7.45 -17.03
N GLU A 90 1.10 -7.48 -17.56
CA GLU A 90 0.74 -8.20 -18.79
C GLU A 90 1.37 -7.59 -20.05
N THR A 91 1.58 -6.26 -20.06
CA THR A 91 2.08 -5.53 -21.23
C THR A 91 3.41 -4.83 -20.96
N GLN A 92 4.23 -4.71 -22.00
CA GLN A 92 5.50 -3.97 -21.91
C GLN A 92 5.28 -2.47 -21.62
N ALA A 93 4.18 -1.90 -22.10
CA ALA A 93 3.80 -0.51 -21.80
C ALA A 93 3.57 -0.30 -20.30
N MET A 94 2.90 -1.24 -19.61
CA MET A 94 2.75 -1.20 -18.16
C MET A 94 4.08 -1.37 -17.45
N ARG A 95 4.96 -2.27 -17.91
CA ARG A 95 6.31 -2.41 -17.36
C ARG A 95 7.07 -1.08 -17.41
N ASN A 96 7.04 -0.40 -18.54
CA ASN A 96 7.68 0.90 -18.72
C ASN A 96 7.06 2.00 -17.84
N HIS A 97 5.75 1.97 -17.59
CA HIS A 97 5.07 2.96 -16.71
C HIS A 97 5.60 2.95 -15.25
N TYR A 98 6.04 1.79 -14.75
CA TYR A 98 6.55 1.63 -13.39
C TYR A 98 8.07 1.81 -13.29
N ARG A 99 8.82 1.63 -14.38
CA ARG A 99 10.28 1.79 -14.45
C ARG A 99 10.66 3.25 -14.63
N LEU A 100 10.67 4.00 -13.53
CA LEU A 100 11.02 5.41 -13.54
C LEU A 100 12.48 5.59 -13.10
N ILE A 101 13.40 5.68 -14.07
CA ILE A 101 14.83 5.96 -13.81
C ILE A 101 15.02 7.28 -13.05
N LYS A 102 14.13 8.25 -13.27
CA LYS A 102 14.09 9.53 -12.54
C LYS A 102 12.88 9.58 -11.63
N PRO A 103 13.02 10.04 -10.37
CA PRO A 103 11.87 10.23 -9.48
C PRO A 103 10.83 11.16 -10.12
N PRO A 104 9.53 10.89 -9.93
CA PRO A 104 8.48 11.77 -10.45
C PRO A 104 8.58 13.14 -9.76
N LYS A 105 8.90 14.18 -10.54
CA LYS A 105 8.87 15.57 -10.06
C LYS A 105 7.42 15.98 -9.80
N ARG A 106 7.02 16.03 -8.54
CA ARG A 106 5.74 16.60 -8.11
C ARG A 106 5.96 18.03 -7.65
N ALA A 107 6.30 18.92 -8.58
CA ALA A 107 6.26 20.34 -8.30
C ALA A 107 4.80 20.72 -8.02
N ARG A 108 4.52 21.31 -6.86
CA ARG A 108 3.23 21.98 -6.65
C ARG A 108 3.26 23.25 -7.49
N THR A 109 2.46 23.30 -8.54
CA THR A 109 2.20 24.54 -9.24
C THR A 109 1.55 25.51 -8.24
N THR A 110 2.24 26.60 -7.89
CA THR A 110 1.73 27.68 -7.03
C THR A 110 0.80 28.63 -7.79
N ILE A 111 0.63 28.43 -9.10
CA ILE A 111 -0.25 29.23 -9.94
C ILE A 111 -1.70 29.02 -9.49
N ARG A 112 -2.28 30.05 -8.88
CA ARG A 112 -3.71 30.14 -8.62
C ARG A 112 -4.37 30.65 -9.89
N PHE A 113 -5.29 29.87 -10.44
CA PHE A 113 -6.17 30.35 -11.50
C PHE A 113 -7.18 31.31 -10.87
N GLU A 114 -7.13 32.59 -11.26
CA GLU A 114 -8.22 33.53 -10.98
C GLU A 114 -9.44 33.05 -11.76
N ARG A 115 -10.52 32.69 -11.07
CA ARG A 115 -11.78 32.35 -11.73
C ARG A 115 -12.38 33.66 -12.24
N GLU A 116 -12.59 33.76 -13.55
CA GLU A 116 -13.39 34.85 -14.13
C GLU A 116 -14.75 34.89 -13.42
N GLN A 117 -15.02 35.99 -12.72
CA GLN A 117 -16.36 36.29 -12.25
C GLN A 117 -17.22 36.50 -13.49
N LYS A 118 -18.13 35.57 -13.76
CA LYS A 118 -19.23 35.81 -14.69
C LYS A 118 -20.00 37.01 -14.18
N LEU A 119 -19.81 38.17 -14.83
CA LEU A 119 -20.75 39.28 -14.75
C LEU A 119 -22.08 38.76 -15.31
N SER A 120 -23.07 38.63 -14.42
CA SER A 120 -24.46 38.45 -14.81
C SER A 120 -24.93 39.74 -15.45
N GLU A 121 -25.27 39.69 -16.74
CA GLU A 121 -26.15 40.67 -17.39
C GLU A 121 -27.57 40.58 -16.82
#